data_AF-A8UUP2-F1
#
_entry.id   AF-A8UUP2-F1
#
_cell.length_a   1.000
_cell.length_b   1.000
_cell.length_c   1.000
_cell.angle_alpha   90.00
_cell.angle_beta   90.00
_cell.angle_gamma   90.00
#
_symmetry.space_group_name_H-M   'P 1'
#
loop_
_entity.id
_entity.type
_entity.pdbx_description
1 polymer ?
#
loop_
_entity_poly.entity_id
_entity_poly.type
_entity_poly.pdbx_seq_one_letter_code
_entity_poly.pdbx_strand_id
1 'polypeptide(L)'
;MDTKREALELSRELIPRLIECGTEIDGYFRQFRELRLREDDLSFQGALINVEHAFFMVVQSMNVLRENLKLLEVASKKKEIG
;
A
#
# COMPACT_ATOMS: atom_id res chain seq x y z
N MET A 1 -23.37 -1.34 20.26
CA MET A 1 -22.23 -0.68 19.61
C MET A 1 -22.39 -0.90 18.12
N ASP A 2 -22.43 0.14 17.29
CA ASP A 2 -22.64 -0.01 15.84
C ASP A 2 -21.29 -0.22 15.14
N THR A 3 -20.89 -1.49 15.06
CA THR A 3 -19.63 -1.93 14.46
C THR A 3 -19.53 -1.59 12.96
N LYS A 4 -20.67 -1.39 12.28
CA LYS A 4 -20.70 -0.96 10.86
C LYS A 4 -20.24 0.48 10.74
N ARG A 5 -20.73 1.37 11.61
CA ARG A 5 -20.32 2.78 11.64
C ARG A 5 -18.84 2.92 11.99
N GLU A 6 -18.38 2.21 13.00
CA GLU A 6 -16.97 2.22 13.43
C GLU A 6 -16.03 1.75 12.30
N ALA A 7 -16.39 0.68 11.59
CA ALA A 7 -15.60 0.20 10.46
C ALA A 7 -15.49 1.23 9.32
N LEU A 8 -16.53 2.03 9.08
CA LEU A 8 -16.51 3.10 8.07
C LEU A 8 -15.67 4.30 8.50
N GLU A 9 -15.76 4.69 9.76
CA GLU A 9 -14.94 5.77 10.33
C GLU A 9 -13.45 5.39 10.24
N LEU A 10 -13.09 4.16 10.66
CA LEU A 10 -11.72 3.63 10.53
C LEU A 10 -11.25 3.58 9.06
N SER A 11 -12.11 3.15 8.14
CA SER A 11 -11.74 3.09 6.71
C SER A 11 -11.42 4.47 6.13
N ARG A 12 -12.21 5.50 6.51
CA ARG A 12 -11.99 6.88 6.07
C ARG A 12 -10.71 7.48 6.65
N GLU A 13 -10.36 7.13 7.88
CA GLU A 13 -9.10 7.55 8.52
C GLU A 13 -7.89 6.84 7.90
N LEU A 14 -8.00 5.54 7.59
CA LEU A 14 -6.90 4.72 7.10
C LEU A 14 -6.52 5.02 5.64
N ILE A 15 -7.48 5.33 4.77
CA ILE A 15 -7.20 5.56 3.34
C ILE A 15 -6.15 6.67 3.11
N PRO A 16 -6.26 7.88 3.72
CA PRO A 16 -5.23 8.91 3.61
C PRO A 16 -3.86 8.45 4.12
N ARG A 17 -3.81 7.78 5.28
CA ARG A 17 -2.57 7.26 5.86
C ARG A 17 -1.88 6.23 4.97
N LEU A 18 -2.66 5.37 4.30
CA LEU A 18 -2.12 4.42 3.33
C LEU A 18 -1.52 5.12 2.11
N ILE A 19 -2.06 6.27 1.70
CA ILE A 19 -1.51 7.07 0.59
C ILE A 19 -0.18 7.72 1.00
N GLU A 20 -0.13 8.32 2.20
CA GLU A 20 1.08 8.91 2.75
C GLU A 20 2.18 7.85 2.91
N CYS A 21 1.86 6.73 3.58
CA CYS A 21 2.78 5.61 3.74
C CYS A 21 3.25 5.04 2.40
N GLY A 22 2.35 4.91 1.41
CA GLY A 22 2.71 4.44 0.08
C GLY A 22 3.68 5.40 -0.63
N THR A 23 3.55 6.70 -0.39
CA THR A 23 4.46 7.72 -0.94
C THR A 23 5.85 7.62 -0.33
N GLU A 24 5.94 7.40 0.99
CA GLU A 24 7.23 7.19 1.66
C GLU A 24 7.93 5.91 1.16
N ILE A 25 7.16 4.81 1.03
CA ILE A 25 7.65 3.53 0.52
C ILE A 25 8.17 3.66 -0.92
N ASP A 26 7.47 4.40 -1.80
CA ASP A 26 7.97 4.68 -3.16
C ASP A 26 9.29 5.48 -3.13
N GLY A 27 9.44 6.40 -2.17
CA GLY A 27 10.68 7.12 -1.93
C GLY A 27 11.85 6.19 -1.60
N TYR A 28 11.67 5.26 -0.66
CA TYR A 28 12.69 4.26 -0.33
C TYR A 28 12.98 3.33 -1.50
N PHE A 29 11.95 2.85 -2.20
CA PHE A 29 12.12 2.04 -3.41
C PHE A 29 13.03 2.72 -4.44
N ARG A 30 12.83 4.01 -4.68
CA ARG A 30 13.68 4.80 -5.60
C ARG A 30 15.13 4.85 -5.13
N GLN A 31 15.37 5.06 -3.83
CA GLN A 31 16.73 5.07 -3.28
C GLN A 31 17.44 3.72 -3.46
N PHE A 32 16.75 2.60 -3.18
CA PHE A 32 17.33 1.26 -3.40
C PHE A 32 17.63 0.99 -4.88
N ARG A 33 16.74 1.44 -5.78
CA ARG A 33 16.99 1.36 -7.22
C ARG A 33 18.20 2.17 -7.66
N GLU A 34 18.38 3.37 -7.13
CA GLU A 34 19.57 4.17 -7.40
C GLU A 34 20.85 3.50 -6.91
N LEU A 35 20.82 2.86 -5.73
CA LEU A 35 21.95 2.08 -5.22
C LEU A 35 22.29 0.94 -6.18
N ARG A 36 21.30 0.17 -6.65
CA ARG A 36 21.53 -0.91 -7.61
C ARG A 36 22.17 -0.44 -8.89
N LEU A 37 21.74 0.71 -9.42
CA LEU A 37 22.27 1.27 -10.67
C LEU A 37 23.72 1.78 -10.53
N ARG A 38 24.20 2.03 -9.31
CA ARG A 38 25.57 2.45 -9.01
C ARG A 38 26.47 1.30 -8.54
N GLU A 39 25.89 0.13 -8.25
CA GLU A 39 26.64 -1.04 -7.83
C GLU A 39 27.24 -1.77 -9.03
N ASP A 40 28.47 -2.23 -8.91
CA ASP A 40 29.18 -2.98 -9.96
C ASP A 40 29.24 -4.50 -9.66
N ASP A 41 29.08 -4.90 -8.40
CA ASP A 41 29.02 -6.30 -8.00
C ASP A 41 27.70 -6.95 -8.42
N LEU A 42 27.77 -7.92 -9.35
CA LEU A 42 26.60 -8.61 -9.89
C LEU A 42 25.82 -9.40 -8.84
N SER A 43 26.48 -9.95 -7.82
CA SER A 43 25.82 -10.71 -6.76
C SER A 43 24.99 -9.78 -5.88
N PHE A 44 25.56 -8.63 -5.52
CA PHE A 44 24.90 -7.61 -4.72
C PHE A 44 23.80 -6.89 -5.51
N GLN A 45 24.00 -6.61 -6.80
CA GLN A 45 22.92 -6.17 -7.69
C GLN A 45 21.74 -7.14 -7.67
N GLY A 46 22.00 -8.45 -7.71
CA GLY A 46 20.96 -9.49 -7.60
C GLY A 46 20.18 -9.42 -6.29
N ALA A 47 20.87 -9.19 -5.17
CA ALA A 47 20.22 -8.97 -3.88
C ALA A 47 19.35 -7.70 -3.87
N LEU A 48 19.82 -6.61 -4.47
CA LEU A 48 19.06 -5.36 -4.59
C LEU A 48 17.81 -5.49 -5.47
N ILE A 49 17.84 -6.31 -6.53
CA ILE A 49 16.64 -6.64 -7.33
C ILE A 49 15.58 -7.32 -6.45
N ASN A 50 15.98 -8.22 -5.57
CA ASN A 50 15.03 -8.88 -4.66
C ASN A 50 14.40 -7.88 -3.68
N VAL A 51 15.19 -6.90 -3.21
CA VAL A 51 14.69 -5.81 -2.37
C VAL A 51 13.69 -4.94 -3.15
N GLU A 52 14.03 -4.52 -4.37
CA GLU A 52 13.13 -3.79 -5.27
C GLU A 52 11.81 -4.53 -5.50
N HIS A 53 11.87 -5.84 -5.71
CA HIS A 53 10.67 -6.67 -5.88
C HIS A 53 9.82 -6.71 -4.60
N ALA A 54 10.45 -6.83 -3.42
CA ALA A 54 9.73 -6.78 -2.15
C ALA A 54 9.00 -5.45 -1.95
N PHE A 55 9.65 -4.31 -2.27
CA PHE A 55 9.00 -3.00 -2.26
C PHE A 55 7.78 -2.94 -3.18
N PHE A 56 7.92 -3.44 -4.41
CA PHE A 56 6.82 -3.49 -5.35
C PHE A 56 5.63 -4.28 -4.79
N MET A 57 5.88 -5.45 -4.20
CA MET A 57 4.83 -6.28 -3.59
C MET A 57 4.12 -5.58 -2.44
N VAL A 58 4.85 -4.85 -1.58
CA VAL A 58 4.25 -4.06 -0.49
C VAL A 58 3.31 -3.00 -1.04
N VAL A 59 3.75 -2.22 -2.04
CA VAL A 59 2.90 -1.20 -2.68
C VAL A 59 1.65 -1.81 -3.31
N GLN A 60 1.76 -2.97 -3.96
CA GLN A 60 0.61 -3.69 -4.50
C GLN A 60 -0.37 -4.10 -3.40
N SER A 61 0.10 -4.69 -2.31
CA SER A 61 -0.75 -5.07 -1.18
C SER A 61 -1.47 -3.87 -0.56
N MET A 62 -0.80 -2.73 -0.44
CA MET A 62 -1.43 -1.49 0.06
C MET A 62 -2.52 -0.97 -0.88
N ASN A 63 -2.30 -1.05 -2.20
CA ASN A 63 -3.32 -0.67 -3.18
C ASN A 63 -4.55 -1.58 -3.11
N VAL A 64 -4.35 -2.90 -2.96
CA VAL A 64 -5.44 -3.87 -2.76
C VAL A 64 -6.19 -3.59 -1.46
N LEU A 65 -5.49 -3.30 -0.36
CA LEU A 65 -6.13 -2.93 0.91
C LEU A 65 -6.99 -1.67 0.74
N ARG A 66 -6.45 -0.62 0.12
CA ARG A 66 -7.17 0.63 -0.12
C ARG A 66 -8.44 0.41 -0.93
N GLU A 67 -8.40 -0.45 -1.94
CA GLU A 67 -9.59 -0.78 -2.75
C GLU A 67 -10.64 -1.54 -1.94
N ASN A 68 -10.24 -2.51 -1.12
CA ASN A 68 -11.16 -3.22 -0.23
C ASN A 68 -11.82 -2.28 0.81
N LEU A 69 -11.08 -1.30 1.34
CA LEU A 69 -11.64 -0.28 2.23
C LEU A 69 -12.70 0.59 1.52
N LYS A 70 -12.49 0.94 0.24
CA LYS A 70 -13.50 1.65 -0.56
C LYS A 70 -14.74 0.78 -0.84
N LEU A 71 -14.54 -0.49 -1.17
CA LEU A 71 -15.64 -1.43 -1.38
C LEU A 71 -16.48 -1.64 -0.13
N LEU A 72 -15.86 -1.60 1.05
CA LEU A 72 -16.56 -1.64 2.34
C LEU A 72 -17.52 -0.45 2.49
N GLU A 73 -17.10 0.76 2.08
CA GLU A 73 -17.97 1.94 2.08
C GLU A 73 -19.15 1.79 1.09
N VAL A 74 -18.91 1.20 -0.08
CA VAL A 74 -20.00 0.94 -1.05
C VAL A 74 -20.99 -0.10 -0.50
N ALA A 75 -20.48 -1.17 0.11
CA ALA A 75 -21.31 -2.22 0.70
C ALA A 75 -22.17 -1.71 1.85
N SER A 76 -21.69 -0.73 2.61
CA SER A 76 -22.45 -0.14 3.70
C SER A 76 -23.66 0.67 3.22
N LYS A 77 -23.52 1.39 2.10
CA LYS A 77 -24.57 2.20 1.44
C LYS A 77 -25.61 1.34 0.71
N LYS A 78 -25.20 0.22 0.09
CA LYS A 78 -26.14 -0.67 -0.64
C LYS A 78 -27.19 -1.34 0.25
N LYS A 79 -26.95 -1.45 1.56
CA LYS A 79 -27.93 -1.99 2.53
C LYS A 79 -28.92 -0.94 3.08
N GLU A 80 -28.83 0.33 2.68
CA GLU A 80 -29.81 1.38 3.05
C GLU A 80 -30.98 1.47 2.06
N ILE A 81 -30.97 0.65 1.00
CA ILE A 81 -32.13 0.44 0.11
C ILE A 81 -32.83 -0.85 0.56
N GLY A 82 -33.57 -0.77 1.66
CA GLY A 82 -34.33 -1.89 2.23
C GLY A 82 -35.48 -1.37 3.05
#